data_AF-A0A9Q3HVS5-F1
#
_entry.id   AF-A0A9Q3HVS5-F1
#
_cell.length_a   1.000
_cell.length_b   1.000
_cell.length_c   1.000
_cell.angle_alpha   90.00
_cell.angle_beta   90.00
_cell.angle_gamma   90.00
#
_symmetry.space_group_name_H-M   'P 1'
#
loop_
_entity.id
_entity.type
_entity.pdbx_description
1 polymer ?
#
loop_
_entity_poly.entity_id
_entity_poly.type
_entity_poly.pdbx_seq_one_letter_code
_entity_poly.pdbx_strand_id
1 'polypeptide(L)'
;MKEIHGRKNWPWWKSQFIQTYSNGTWIWKKTISFENEEYSVDKDPYEWCLKQSKGLKVVDPQMNIQMRNHKILKQMPGQLEHAVKGRFNQS
;
A
#
# COMPACT_ATOMS: atom_id res chain seq x y z
N MET A 1 -10.33 -18.40 35.91
CA MET A 1 -11.36 -17.71 35.11
C MET A 1 -10.97 -17.84 33.65
N LYS A 2 -11.74 -18.57 32.84
CA LYS A 2 -11.51 -18.64 31.39
C LYS A 2 -12.09 -17.36 30.80
N GLU A 3 -11.25 -16.42 30.40
CA GLU A 3 -11.71 -15.22 29.69
C GLU A 3 -12.50 -15.66 28.45
N ILE A 4 -13.71 -15.13 28.34
CA ILE A 4 -14.63 -15.45 27.25
C ILE A 4 -14.04 -14.83 25.98
N HIS A 5 -13.21 -15.59 25.26
CA HIS A 5 -12.62 -15.22 23.98
C HIS A 5 -13.65 -14.91 22.87
N GLY A 6 -14.95 -15.03 23.16
CA GLY A 6 -16.05 -14.89 22.20
C GLY A 6 -16.64 -13.47 22.00
N ARG A 7 -16.15 -12.40 22.66
CA ARG A 7 -16.67 -11.02 22.45
C ARG A 7 -15.62 -10.02 21.97
N LYS A 8 -14.70 -10.43 21.11
CA LYS A 8 -13.81 -9.48 20.44
C LYS A 8 -14.36 -9.15 19.06
N ASN A 9 -14.42 -7.86 18.75
CA ASN A 9 -14.92 -7.37 17.46
C ASN A 9 -13.95 -7.72 16.32
N TRP A 10 -14.43 -7.68 15.09
CA TRP A 10 -13.61 -8.01 13.91
C TRP A 10 -12.31 -7.18 13.81
N PRO A 11 -12.28 -5.87 14.09
CA PRO A 11 -11.03 -5.09 14.12
C PRO A 11 -9.97 -5.66 15.07
N TRP A 12 -10.38 -6.13 16.25
CA TRP A 12 -9.46 -6.75 17.21
C TRP A 12 -8.87 -8.06 16.67
N TRP A 13 -9.71 -8.95 16.13
CA TRP A 13 -9.25 -10.21 15.53
C TRP A 13 -8.31 -9.98 14.37
N LYS A 14 -8.63 -9.02 13.49
CA LYS A 14 -7.75 -8.60 12.39
C LYS A 14 -6.39 -8.11 12.91
N SER A 15 -6.38 -7.32 13.99
CA SER A 15 -5.13 -6.86 14.62
C SER A 15 -4.31 -8.02 15.17
N GLN A 16 -4.93 -8.99 15.83
CA GLN A 16 -4.23 -10.18 16.33
C GLN A 16 -3.66 -11.04 15.20
N PHE A 17 -4.42 -11.29 14.13
CA PHE A 17 -3.87 -11.99 12.96
C PHE A 17 -2.69 -11.24 12.34
N ILE A 18 -2.79 -9.92 12.25
CA ILE A 18 -1.68 -9.10 11.75
C ILE A 18 -0.48 -9.21 12.70
N GLN A 19 -0.65 -9.07 14.02
CA GLN A 19 0.46 -9.15 14.97
C GLN A 19 1.11 -10.54 15.02
N THR A 20 0.31 -11.60 14.96
CA THR A 20 0.80 -12.99 15.07
C THR A 20 1.41 -13.50 13.76
N TYR A 21 0.87 -13.10 12.60
CA TYR A 21 1.26 -13.68 11.30
C TYR A 21 1.91 -12.70 10.33
N SER A 22 1.87 -11.39 10.58
CA SER A 22 2.69 -10.42 9.82
C SER A 22 4.10 -10.43 10.40
N ASN A 23 4.85 -11.49 10.13
CA ASN A 23 6.27 -11.49 10.44
C ASN A 23 6.96 -10.36 9.63
N GLY A 24 8.03 -9.77 10.18
CA GLY A 24 8.79 -8.73 9.48
C GLY A 24 9.23 -9.15 8.08
N THR A 25 9.44 -10.45 7.86
CA THR A 25 9.73 -11.06 6.56
C THR A 25 8.60 -10.90 5.54
N TRP A 26 7.34 -11.03 5.94
CA TRP A 26 6.18 -10.87 5.06
C TRP A 26 5.98 -9.40 4.68
N ILE A 27 6.14 -8.50 5.65
CA ILE A 27 6.12 -7.06 5.38
C ILE A 27 7.23 -6.72 4.39
N TRP A 28 8.45 -7.21 4.63
CA TRP A 28 9.59 -7.05 3.73
C TRP A 28 9.31 -7.58 2.32
N LYS A 29 8.75 -8.79 2.18
CA LYS A 29 8.34 -9.34 0.87
C LYS A 29 7.31 -8.47 0.17
N LYS A 30 6.35 -7.91 0.91
CA LYS A 30 5.34 -6.99 0.35
C LYS A 30 5.96 -5.66 -0.08
N THR A 31 6.90 -5.12 0.69
CA THR A 31 7.67 -3.92 0.31
C THR A 31 8.44 -4.15 -0.98
N ILE A 32 9.18 -5.25 -1.10
CA ILE A 32 9.92 -5.59 -2.33
C ILE A 32 8.98 -5.78 -3.52
N SER A 33 7.84 -6.46 -3.31
CA SER A 33 6.84 -6.62 -4.38
C SER A 33 6.28 -5.28 -4.86
N PHE A 34 6.19 -4.28 -3.98
CA PHE A 34 5.79 -2.92 -4.36
C PHE A 34 6.91 -2.21 -5.12
N GLU A 35 8.14 -2.27 -4.62
CA GLU A 35 9.31 -1.59 -5.21
C GLU A 35 9.72 -2.15 -6.58
N ASN A 36 9.41 -3.41 -6.85
CA ASN A 36 9.66 -4.06 -8.15
C ASN A 36 8.51 -3.89 -9.15
N GLU A 37 7.37 -3.34 -8.74
CA GLU A 37 6.20 -3.21 -9.62
C GLU A 37 6.10 -1.82 -10.23
N GLU A 38 6.95 -1.56 -11.23
CA GLU A 38 6.86 -0.35 -12.05
C GLU A 38 5.56 -0.32 -12.86
N TYR A 39 5.06 0.89 -13.09
CA TYR A 39 3.92 1.14 -13.96
C TYR A 39 4.29 0.87 -15.42
N SER A 40 3.40 0.17 -16.14
CA SER A 40 3.51 -0.04 -17.59
C SER A 40 2.27 0.51 -18.27
N VAL A 41 2.43 1.06 -19.48
CA VAL A 41 1.36 1.74 -20.24
C VAL A 41 0.22 0.81 -20.66
N ASP A 42 0.51 -0.48 -20.69
CA ASP A 42 -0.40 -1.60 -20.97
C ASP A 42 -1.33 -1.95 -19.79
N LYS A 43 -1.11 -1.37 -18.60
CA LYS A 43 -2.00 -1.54 -17.45
C LYS A 43 -3.02 -0.40 -17.40
N ASP A 44 -4.24 -0.71 -16.93
CA ASP A 44 -5.20 0.35 -16.59
C ASP A 44 -4.65 1.21 -15.43
N PRO A 45 -4.55 2.55 -15.60
CA PRO A 45 -3.96 3.42 -14.59
C PRO A 45 -4.71 3.40 -13.25
N TYR A 46 -6.04 3.34 -13.30
CA TYR A 46 -6.89 3.37 -12.10
C TYR A 46 -6.72 2.09 -11.29
N GLU A 47 -6.85 0.93 -11.96
CA GLU A 47 -6.67 -0.38 -11.34
C GLU A 47 -5.27 -0.57 -10.76
N TRP A 48 -4.24 -0.13 -11.49
CA TRP A 48 -2.86 -0.20 -10.99
C TRP A 48 -2.66 0.70 -9.76
N CYS A 49 -3.12 1.95 -9.80
CA CYS A 49 -3.03 2.85 -8.63
C CYS A 49 -3.78 2.28 -7.42
N LEU A 50 -4.96 1.69 -7.64
CA LEU A 50 -5.75 1.05 -6.59
C LEU A 50 -5.02 -0.15 -5.99
N LYS A 51 -4.40 -0.99 -6.82
CA LYS A 51 -3.58 -2.13 -6.38
C LYS A 51 -2.39 -1.66 -5.52
N GLN A 52 -1.63 -0.68 -6.01
CA GLN A 52 -0.48 -0.13 -5.27
C GLN A 52 -0.91 0.51 -3.95
N SER A 53 -2.01 1.27 -3.95
CA SER A 53 -2.58 1.88 -2.74
C SER A 53 -2.99 0.84 -1.71
N LYS A 54 -3.62 -0.27 -2.13
CA LYS A 54 -3.96 -1.39 -1.25
C LYS A 54 -2.69 -2.08 -0.71
N GLY A 55 -1.68 -2.29 -1.55
CA GLY A 55 -0.40 -2.87 -1.13
C GLY A 55 0.29 -2.03 -0.04
N LEU A 56 0.37 -0.72 -0.23
CA LEU A 56 0.96 0.19 0.75
C LEU A 56 0.18 0.24 2.07
N LYS A 57 -1.17 0.16 2.04
CA LYS A 57 -1.99 0.04 3.28
C LYS A 57 -1.66 -1.20 4.09
N VAL A 58 -1.21 -2.26 3.43
CA VAL A 58 -0.87 -3.53 4.07
C VAL A 58 0.51 -3.47 4.71
N VAL A 59 1.47 -2.81 4.03
CA VAL A 59 2.83 -2.62 4.56
C VAL A 59 2.85 -1.62 5.72
N ASP A 60 2.12 -0.51 5.58
CA ASP A 60 2.01 0.53 6.59
C ASP A 60 0.57 1.08 6.64
N PRO A 61 -0.24 0.58 7.58
CA PRO A 61 -1.62 1.03 7.75
C PRO A 61 -1.75 2.50 8.17
N GLN A 62 -0.71 3.10 8.76
CA GLN A 62 -0.72 4.48 9.27
C GLN A 62 -0.21 5.49 8.24
N MET A 63 0.23 5.03 7.06
CA MET A 63 0.69 5.89 5.98
C MET A 63 -0.37 6.90 5.54
N ASN A 64 -0.04 8.19 5.62
CA ASN A 64 -0.93 9.24 5.16
C ASN A 64 -1.12 9.20 3.62
N ILE A 65 -2.13 9.91 3.12
CA ILE A 65 -2.48 9.89 1.69
C ILE A 65 -1.37 10.51 0.84
N GLN A 66 -0.73 11.59 1.30
CA GLN A 66 0.32 12.29 0.53
C GLN A 66 1.55 11.41 0.32
N MET A 67 2.07 10.78 1.38
CA MET A 67 3.21 9.87 1.34
C MET A 67 2.94 8.68 0.43
N ARG A 68 1.73 8.14 0.49
CA ARG A 68 1.32 7.03 -0.37
C ARG A 68 1.28 7.43 -1.83
N ASN A 69 0.67 8.57 -2.16
CA ASN A 69 0.63 9.08 -3.53
C ASN A 69 2.04 9.34 -4.04
N HIS A 70 2.92 9.90 -3.20
CA HIS A 70 4.32 10.11 -3.54
C HIS A 70 5.06 8.79 -3.83
N LYS A 71 4.84 7.75 -3.02
CA LYS A 71 5.40 6.41 -3.27
C LYS A 71 4.89 5.82 -4.57
N ILE A 72 3.60 5.92 -4.87
CA ILE A 72 3.00 5.42 -6.11
C ILE A 72 3.56 6.17 -7.32
N LEU A 73 3.70 7.50 -7.24
CA LEU A 73 4.29 8.32 -8.31
C LEU A 73 5.74 7.90 -8.62
N LYS A 74 6.53 7.54 -7.59
CA LYS A 74 7.90 7.04 -7.77
C LYS A 74 7.99 5.66 -8.45
N GLN A 75 6.89 4.92 -8.53
CA GLN A 75 6.81 3.66 -9.27
C GLN A 75 6.42 3.88 -10.74
N MET A 76 6.29 5.12 -11.18
CA MET A 76 6.11 5.45 -12.60
C MET A 76 7.46 5.69 -13.27
N PRO A 77 7.59 5.34 -14.57
CA PRO A 77 8.77 5.70 -15.35
C PRO A 77 8.99 7.22 -15.31
N GLY A 78 10.25 7.66 -15.22
CA GLY A 78 10.59 9.08 -14.95
C GLY A 78 9.95 10.10 -15.90
N GLN A 79 9.73 9.74 -17.17
CA GLN A 79 9.02 10.61 -18.12
C GLN A 79 7.54 10.80 -17.75
N LEU A 80 6.87 9.73 -17.32
CA LEU A 80 5.48 9.77 -16.89
C LEU A 80 5.35 10.50 -15.55
N GLU A 81 6.25 10.24 -14.60
CA GLU A 81 6.30 10.96 -13.33
C GLU A 81 6.41 12.48 -13.57
N HIS A 82 7.33 12.90 -14.44
CA HIS A 82 7.53 14.31 -14.79
C HIS A 82 6.28 14.91 -15.47
N ALA A 83 5.67 14.19 -16.41
CA ALA A 83 4.46 14.64 -17.10
C ALA A 83 3.27 14.83 -16.13
N VAL A 84 3.09 13.90 -15.20
CA VAL A 84 2.04 13.95 -14.18
C VAL A 84 2.27 15.13 -13.22
N LYS A 85 3.50 15.31 -12.71
CA LYS A 85 3.87 16.45 -11.85
C LYS A 85 3.68 17.80 -12.56
N GLY A 86 4.05 17.86 -13.85
CA GLY A 86 3.89 19.07 -14.65
C GLY A 86 2.44 19.54 -14.75
N ARG A 87 1.47 18.61 -14.81
CA ARG A 87 0.04 18.94 -14.87
C ARG A 87 -0.51 19.46 -13.53
N PHE A 88 -0.02 18.94 -12.41
CA PHE A 88 -0.42 19.42 -11.09
C PHE A 88 0.05 20.85 -10.81
N ASN A 89 1.21 21.25 -11.36
CA ASN A 89 1.74 22.61 -11.17
C ASN A 89 1.12 23.65 -12.12
N GLN A 90 0.31 23.22 -13.08
CA GLN A 90 -0.37 24.08 -14.06
C GLN A 90 -1.85 24.37 -13.67
N SER A 91 -2.33 23.78 -12.57
CA SER A 91 -3.68 23.96 -12.02
C SER A 91 -3.67 24.94 -10.86
#